data_AF-A0A9E4UJK0-F1
#
_entry.id   AF-A0A9E4UJK0-F1
#
_cell.length_a   1.000
_cell.length_b   1.000
_cell.length_c   1.000
_cell.angle_alpha   90.00
_cell.angle_beta   90.00
_cell.angle_gamma   90.00
#
_symmetry.space_group_name_H-M   'P 1'
#
loop_
_entity.id
_entity.type
_entity.pdbx_description
1 polymer ?
#
loop_
_entity_poly.entity_id
_entity_poly.type
_entity_poly.pdbx_seq_one_letter_code
_entity_poly.pdbx_strand_id
1 'polypeptide(L)'
;GVGDRILYFVSQERRFTATATATTSFFEDDSPIWEKEGRSDWPYRVKIKPDIVLDEAQQIDANLLAPRLDYVRRWPPENWYMAFQGNLHLLPKSDFALIEEEMKKLKFGPDYKSQLVVQPPQASRRKKAGSKRRHRRADGPPGTSAPRTGAAAPAPPREEGPPQQASQSAP
;
A
#
# COMPACT_ATOMS: atom_id res chain seq x y z
N GLY A 1 12.36 -15.21 3.93
CA GLY A 1 12.21 -16.34 4.86
C GLY A 1 11.36 -17.43 4.24
N VAL A 2 11.46 -18.66 4.75
CA VAL A 2 10.48 -19.72 4.41
C VAL A 2 9.10 -19.26 4.88
N GLY A 3 8.11 -19.34 4.00
CA GLY A 3 6.75 -18.86 4.26
C GLY A 3 6.50 -17.39 3.86
N ASP A 4 7.53 -16.66 3.43
CA ASP A 4 7.32 -15.31 2.89
C ASP A 4 6.48 -15.37 1.62
N ARG A 5 5.55 -14.43 1.50
CA ARG A 5 4.70 -14.27 0.32
C ARG A 5 5.35 -13.30 -0.65
N ILE A 6 5.35 -13.67 -1.92
CA ILE A 6 5.99 -12.94 -3.02
C ILE A 6 4.88 -12.52 -3.99
N LEU A 7 4.93 -11.26 -4.45
CA LEU A 7 4.05 -10.71 -5.48
C LEU A 7 4.90 -10.35 -6.70
N TYR A 8 4.49 -10.84 -7.86
CA TYR A 8 5.14 -10.51 -9.14
C TYR A 8 4.51 -9.28 -9.76
N PHE A 9 5.38 -8.33 -10.13
CA PHE A 9 5.04 -7.08 -10.80
C PHE A 9 5.88 -6.94 -12.07
N VAL A 10 5.23 -6.79 -13.22
CA VAL A 10 5.88 -6.55 -14.51
C VAL A 10 5.99 -5.05 -14.72
N SER A 11 7.20 -4.51 -14.65
CA SER A 11 7.44 -3.06 -14.64
C SER A 11 7.08 -2.35 -15.95
N GLN A 12 7.35 -2.98 -17.10
CA GLN A 12 7.09 -2.39 -18.42
C GLN A 12 5.59 -2.18 -18.66
N GLU A 13 4.79 -3.17 -18.28
CA GLU A 13 3.33 -3.13 -18.44
C GLU A 13 2.59 -2.59 -17.22
N ARG A 14 3.30 -2.45 -16.09
CA ARG A 14 2.75 -2.08 -14.77
C ARG A 14 1.61 -2.99 -14.36
N ARG A 15 1.85 -4.30 -14.39
CA ARG A 15 0.83 -5.32 -14.08
C ARG A 15 1.22 -6.20 -12.91
N PHE A 16 0.23 -6.56 -12.09
CA PHE A 16 0.35 -7.65 -11.13
C PHE A 16 -0.10 -8.96 -11.79
N THR A 17 0.72 -10.01 -11.67
CA THR A 17 0.57 -11.21 -12.50
C THR A 17 0.46 -12.50 -11.69
N ALA A 18 1.25 -12.64 -10.62
CA ALA A 18 1.29 -13.86 -9.82
C ALA A 18 1.63 -13.60 -8.36
N THR A 19 1.21 -14.52 -7.49
CA THR A 19 1.71 -14.63 -6.12
C THR A 19 2.32 -16.00 -5.90
N ALA A 20 3.32 -16.05 -5.03
CA ALA A 20 4.00 -17.29 -4.65
C ALA A 20 4.41 -17.26 -3.18
N THR A 21 4.74 -18.42 -2.65
CA THR A 21 5.29 -18.59 -1.30
C THR A 21 6.69 -19.16 -1.38
N ALA A 22 7.64 -18.53 -0.70
CA ALA A 22 9.00 -19.06 -0.56
C ALA A 22 9.00 -20.34 0.26
N THR A 23 9.58 -21.42 -0.26
CA THR A 23 9.59 -22.75 0.36
C THR A 23 10.93 -23.11 0.99
N THR A 24 12.01 -22.38 0.68
CA THR A 24 13.35 -22.59 1.25
C THR A 24 13.96 -21.28 1.75
N SER A 25 15.01 -21.39 2.56
CA SER A 25 15.97 -20.29 2.72
C SER A 25 16.67 -20.00 1.40
N PHE A 26 17.42 -18.89 1.34
CA PHE A 26 18.26 -18.62 0.19
C PHE A 26 19.36 -19.68 0.06
N PHE A 27 19.78 -19.94 -1.17
CA PHE A 27 20.92 -20.77 -1.52
C PHE A 27 21.63 -20.15 -2.72
N GLU A 28 22.86 -20.58 -2.97
CA GLU A 28 23.68 -20.13 -4.09
C GLU A 28 23.63 -21.17 -5.22
N ASP A 29 23.39 -20.72 -6.44
CA ASP A 29 23.30 -21.54 -7.65
C ASP A 29 23.53 -20.67 -8.89
N ASP A 30 24.61 -20.96 -9.62
CA ASP A 30 25.07 -20.19 -10.78
C ASP A 30 24.53 -20.73 -12.12
N SER A 31 23.58 -21.67 -12.10
CA SER A 31 23.08 -22.25 -13.36
C SER A 31 22.46 -21.16 -14.26
N PRO A 32 22.78 -21.08 -15.57
CA PRO A 32 22.34 -19.99 -16.43
C PRO A 32 20.87 -20.15 -16.87
N ILE A 33 19.93 -19.88 -15.96
CA ILE A 33 18.48 -19.99 -16.21
C ILE A 33 17.82 -18.65 -16.56
N TRP A 34 18.56 -17.55 -16.40
CA TRP A 34 18.11 -16.19 -16.71
C TRP A 34 18.75 -15.69 -17.99
N GLU A 35 18.01 -14.91 -18.76
CA GLU A 35 18.61 -14.08 -19.78
C GLU A 35 19.53 -13.06 -19.12
N LYS A 36 20.73 -12.87 -19.67
CA LYS A 36 21.74 -11.99 -19.09
C LYS A 36 21.31 -10.53 -19.22
N GLU A 37 20.90 -9.94 -18.11
CA GLU A 37 20.71 -8.50 -18.01
C GLU A 37 22.03 -7.84 -17.55
N GLY A 38 22.81 -7.36 -18.53
CA GLY A 38 24.11 -6.75 -18.27
C GLY A 38 25.17 -7.77 -17.81
N ARG A 39 25.76 -7.54 -16.63
CA ARG A 39 26.79 -8.39 -16.01
C ARG A 39 26.27 -9.21 -14.82
N SER A 40 24.95 -9.38 -14.72
CA SER A 40 24.33 -9.98 -13.53
C SER A 40 24.18 -11.49 -13.67
N ASP A 41 24.74 -12.24 -12.72
CA ASP A 41 24.70 -13.72 -12.72
C ASP A 41 23.62 -14.30 -11.77
N TRP A 42 22.95 -13.46 -10.96
CA TRP A 42 21.85 -13.80 -10.04
C TRP A 42 21.99 -15.15 -9.29
N PRO A 43 23.09 -15.32 -8.51
CA PRO A 43 23.41 -16.61 -7.91
C PRO A 43 22.57 -16.94 -6.67
N TYR A 44 22.08 -15.92 -5.96
CA TYR A 44 21.27 -16.09 -4.75
C TYR A 44 19.81 -16.32 -5.08
N ARG A 45 19.30 -17.51 -4.74
CA ARG A 45 17.97 -17.99 -5.13
C ARG A 45 17.18 -18.54 -3.96
N VAL A 46 15.86 -18.60 -4.13
CA VAL A 46 14.93 -19.29 -3.24
C VAL A 46 14.03 -20.19 -4.07
N LYS A 47 13.65 -21.35 -3.54
CA LYS A 47 12.57 -22.14 -4.15
C LYS A 47 11.24 -21.51 -3.75
N ILE A 48 10.29 -21.55 -4.67
CA ILE A 48 8.97 -20.98 -4.50
C ILE A 48 7.89 -21.98 -4.93
N LYS A 49 6.70 -21.82 -4.37
CA LYS A 49 5.48 -22.49 -4.82
C LYS A 49 4.50 -21.42 -5.31
N PRO A 50 3.95 -21.53 -6.52
CA PRO A 50 2.92 -20.59 -6.99
C PRO A 50 1.64 -20.75 -6.16
N ASP A 51 1.03 -19.63 -5.79
CA ASP A 51 -0.26 -19.58 -5.09
C ASP A 51 -1.38 -19.18 -6.04
N ILE A 52 -1.22 -18.06 -6.77
CA ILE A 52 -2.16 -17.59 -7.78
C ILE A 52 -1.36 -17.15 -9.00
N VAL A 53 -1.75 -17.61 -10.17
CA VAL A 53 -1.18 -17.19 -11.46
C VAL A 53 -2.32 -16.74 -12.36
N LEU A 54 -2.31 -15.47 -12.74
CA LEU A 54 -3.30 -14.89 -13.65
C LEU A 54 -2.93 -15.17 -15.10
N ASP A 55 -3.94 -15.41 -15.92
CA ASP A 55 -3.76 -15.47 -17.36
C ASP A 55 -3.54 -14.04 -17.91
N GLU A 56 -2.94 -13.88 -19.08
CA GLU A 56 -2.61 -12.55 -19.65
C GLU A 56 -3.81 -11.60 -19.68
N ALA A 57 -4.99 -12.10 -20.06
CA ALA A 57 -6.23 -11.32 -20.08
C ALA A 57 -6.76 -10.93 -18.68
N GLN A 58 -6.28 -11.58 -17.62
CA GLN A 58 -6.70 -11.37 -16.24
C GLN A 58 -5.72 -10.52 -15.44
N GLN A 59 -4.53 -10.21 -15.98
CA GLN A 59 -3.52 -9.45 -15.26
C GLN A 59 -4.04 -8.08 -14.84
N ILE A 60 -3.79 -7.71 -13.58
CA ILE A 60 -4.32 -6.48 -13.01
C ILE A 60 -3.43 -5.32 -13.44
N ASP A 61 -4.01 -4.34 -14.12
CA ASP A 61 -3.38 -3.03 -14.33
C ASP A 61 -3.18 -2.36 -12.96
N ALA A 62 -1.92 -2.15 -12.58
CA ALA A 62 -1.58 -1.59 -11.29
C ALA A 62 -2.04 -0.14 -11.13
N ASN A 63 -2.33 0.60 -12.21
CA ASN A 63 -2.92 1.94 -12.11
C ASN A 63 -4.28 1.93 -11.39
N LEU A 64 -5.01 0.79 -11.44
CA LEU A 64 -6.30 0.64 -10.76
C LEU A 64 -6.16 0.48 -9.24
N LEU A 65 -5.04 -0.08 -8.78
CA LEU A 65 -4.81 -0.38 -7.38
C LEU A 65 -3.82 0.56 -6.70
N ALA A 66 -2.85 1.11 -7.43
CA ALA A 66 -1.78 1.96 -6.90
C ALA A 66 -2.30 3.11 -6.01
N PRO A 67 -3.36 3.86 -6.37
CA PRO A 67 -3.89 4.92 -5.50
C PRO A 67 -4.41 4.43 -4.13
N ARG A 68 -4.64 3.11 -3.98
CA ARG A 68 -5.12 2.45 -2.76
C ARG A 68 -3.99 1.81 -1.94
N LEU A 69 -2.76 1.76 -2.46
CA LEU A 69 -1.63 1.12 -1.79
C LEU A 69 -0.92 2.11 -0.89
N ASP A 70 -0.72 1.72 0.37
CA ASP A 70 0.08 2.51 1.31
C ASP A 70 1.56 2.59 0.88
N TYR A 71 2.05 1.56 0.18
CA TYR A 71 3.42 1.43 -0.31
C TYR A 71 3.86 2.60 -1.18
N VAL A 72 2.97 3.05 -2.08
CA VAL A 72 3.31 4.11 -3.05
C VAL A 72 2.95 5.50 -2.56
N ARG A 73 2.34 5.63 -1.37
CA ARG A 73 1.78 6.90 -0.87
C ARG A 73 2.80 8.04 -0.71
N ARG A 74 4.09 7.71 -0.65
CA ARG A 74 5.18 8.68 -0.53
C ARG A 74 5.62 9.26 -1.89
N TRP A 75 5.15 8.69 -2.99
CA TRP A 75 5.47 9.12 -4.35
C TRP A 75 4.39 10.06 -4.89
N PRO A 76 4.76 11.03 -5.75
CA PRO A 76 3.77 11.76 -6.53
C PRO A 76 2.85 10.80 -7.29
N PRO A 77 1.52 11.04 -7.32
CA PRO A 77 0.57 10.14 -7.98
C PRO A 77 0.90 9.85 -9.44
N GLU A 78 1.57 10.74 -10.15
CA GLU A 78 1.97 10.57 -11.55
C GLU A 78 3.18 9.63 -11.71
N ASN A 79 4.00 9.53 -10.66
CA ASN A 79 5.28 8.82 -10.65
C ASN A 79 5.30 7.62 -9.68
N TRP A 80 4.15 7.16 -9.22
CA TRP A 80 4.03 6.05 -8.25
C TRP A 80 4.79 4.79 -8.68
N TYR A 81 4.84 4.51 -10.00
CA TYR A 81 5.46 3.31 -10.55
C TYR A 81 6.97 3.24 -10.29
N MET A 82 7.61 4.38 -10.05
CA MET A 82 9.03 4.44 -9.66
C MET A 82 9.28 3.76 -8.31
N ALA A 83 8.26 3.62 -7.45
CA ALA A 83 8.34 2.86 -6.20
C ALA A 83 8.67 1.37 -6.40
N PHE A 84 8.43 0.85 -7.61
CA PHE A 84 8.69 -0.54 -7.97
C PHE A 84 9.97 -0.72 -8.78
N GLN A 85 10.76 0.35 -8.98
CA GLN A 85 12.04 0.23 -9.68
C GLN A 85 13.05 -0.57 -8.84
N GLY A 86 13.72 -1.55 -9.44
CA GLY A 86 14.57 -2.52 -8.76
C GLY A 86 13.88 -3.88 -8.58
N ASN A 87 14.60 -4.84 -8.00
CA ASN A 87 14.23 -6.25 -8.14
C ASN A 87 13.37 -6.81 -7.00
N LEU A 88 13.48 -6.25 -5.79
CA LEU A 88 12.80 -6.76 -4.61
C LEU A 88 12.42 -5.63 -3.66
N HIS A 89 11.16 -5.62 -3.23
CA HIS A 89 10.58 -4.59 -2.39
C HIS A 89 9.81 -5.20 -1.22
N LEU A 90 9.85 -4.56 -0.06
CA LEU A 90 9.02 -4.94 1.08
C LEU A 90 7.66 -4.26 0.98
N LEU A 91 6.62 -5.07 0.81
CA LEU A 91 5.24 -4.59 0.69
C LEU A 91 4.51 -4.70 2.05
N PRO A 92 3.72 -3.69 2.46
CA PRO A 92 2.84 -3.82 3.61
C PRO A 92 1.88 -5.01 3.46
N LYS A 93 1.60 -5.69 4.58
CA LYS A 93 0.69 -6.85 4.58
C LYS A 93 -0.72 -6.49 4.09
N SER A 94 -1.21 -5.28 4.39
CA SER A 94 -2.49 -4.76 3.91
C SER A 94 -2.54 -4.66 2.38
N ASP A 95 -1.49 -4.09 1.79
CA ASP A 95 -1.37 -3.92 0.34
C ASP A 95 -1.28 -5.26 -0.38
N PHE A 96 -0.47 -6.19 0.15
CA PHE A 96 -0.38 -7.54 -0.39
C PHE A 96 -1.75 -8.22 -0.37
N ALA A 97 -2.46 -8.16 0.76
CA ALA A 97 -3.78 -8.78 0.91
C ALA A 97 -4.81 -8.16 -0.03
N LEU A 98 -4.76 -6.85 -0.25
CA LEU A 98 -5.64 -6.15 -1.18
C LEU A 98 -5.42 -6.65 -2.62
N ILE A 99 -4.17 -6.70 -3.07
CA ILE A 99 -3.85 -7.13 -4.44
C ILE A 99 -4.22 -8.60 -4.62
N GLU A 100 -3.79 -9.47 -3.70
CA GLU A 100 -4.07 -10.90 -3.77
C GLU A 100 -5.58 -11.18 -3.83
N GLU A 101 -6.39 -10.45 -3.07
CA GLU A 101 -7.83 -10.61 -3.06
C GLU A 101 -8.48 -10.25 -4.40
N GLU A 102 -8.02 -9.18 -5.06
CA GLU A 102 -8.46 -8.84 -6.42
C GLU A 102 -8.02 -9.92 -7.42
N MET A 103 -6.82 -10.49 -7.26
CA MET A 103 -6.37 -11.60 -8.11
C MET A 103 -7.27 -12.83 -7.94
N LYS A 104 -7.68 -13.17 -6.71
CA LYS A 104 -8.59 -14.30 -6.46
C LYS A 104 -9.95 -14.09 -7.12
N LYS A 105 -10.52 -12.88 -7.03
CA LYS A 105 -11.80 -12.55 -7.69
C LYS A 105 -11.72 -12.75 -9.21
N LEU A 106 -10.61 -12.32 -9.83
CA LEU A 106 -10.42 -12.49 -11.27
C LEU A 106 -10.19 -13.95 -11.65
N LYS A 107 -9.39 -14.71 -10.87
CA LYS A 107 -9.05 -16.09 -11.20
C LYS A 107 -10.21 -17.07 -10.97
N PHE A 108 -10.94 -16.90 -9.88
CA PHE A 108 -12.00 -17.83 -9.46
C PHE A 108 -13.42 -17.36 -9.83
N GLY A 109 -13.56 -16.11 -10.28
CA GLY A 109 -14.82 -15.59 -10.80
C GLY A 109 -15.86 -15.22 -9.72
N PRO A 110 -17.14 -15.06 -10.12
CA PRO A 110 -18.19 -14.49 -9.28
C PRO A 110 -18.56 -15.34 -8.06
N ASP A 111 -18.29 -16.64 -8.10
CA ASP A 111 -18.60 -17.57 -7.00
C ASP A 111 -17.56 -17.51 -5.86
N TYR A 112 -16.45 -16.79 -6.06
CA TYR A 112 -15.43 -16.62 -5.06
C TYR A 112 -15.94 -15.76 -3.88
N LYS A 113 -16.06 -16.38 -2.71
CA LYS A 113 -16.44 -15.71 -1.47
C LYS A 113 -15.19 -15.22 -0.73
N SER A 114 -14.98 -13.91 -0.77
CA SER A 114 -13.96 -13.23 0.01
C SER A 114 -14.11 -13.52 1.51
N GLN A 115 -13.03 -13.94 2.16
CA GLN A 115 -12.97 -14.01 3.63
C GLN A 115 -12.52 -12.69 4.29
N LEU A 116 -12.14 -11.67 3.49
CA LEU A 116 -11.69 -10.35 3.96
C LEU A 116 -12.84 -9.38 4.27
N VAL A 117 -14.06 -9.87 4.50
CA VAL A 117 -15.12 -9.06 5.09
C VAL A 117 -14.72 -8.71 6.52
N VAL A 118 -13.96 -7.63 6.67
CA VAL A 118 -13.83 -6.92 7.94
C VAL A 118 -15.25 -6.54 8.33
N GLN A 119 -15.81 -7.26 9.30
CA GLN A 119 -17.09 -6.88 9.89
C GLN A 119 -16.97 -5.41 10.31
N PRO A 120 -17.91 -4.52 9.91
CA PRO A 120 -17.92 -3.18 10.48
C PRO A 120 -17.96 -3.34 12.01
N PRO A 121 -17.20 -2.54 12.78
CA PRO A 121 -17.26 -2.61 14.22
C PRO A 121 -18.72 -2.42 14.61
N GLN A 122 -19.34 -3.48 15.13
CA GLN A 122 -20.73 -3.49 15.54
C GLN A 122 -20.90 -2.32 16.51
N ALA A 123 -21.51 -1.24 16.04
CA ALA A 123 -21.77 -0.07 16.86
C ALA A 123 -22.67 -0.55 17.99
N SER A 124 -22.08 -0.78 19.16
CA SER A 124 -22.81 -1.12 20.36
C SER A 124 -23.80 0.01 20.61
N ARG A 125 -25.07 -0.26 20.30
CA ARG A 125 -26.18 0.67 20.41
C ARG A 125 -26.46 0.87 21.89
N ARG A 126 -25.61 1.65 22.56
CA ARG A 126 -25.75 1.98 23.97
C ARG A 126 -26.93 2.93 24.09
N LYS A 127 -28.09 2.38 24.48
CA LYS A 127 -29.34 3.10 24.73
C LYS A 127 -29.05 4.31 25.63
N LYS A 128 -29.34 5.50 25.12
CA LYS A 128 -29.29 6.75 25.90
C LYS A 128 -30.45 6.70 26.89
N ALA A 129 -30.18 6.28 28.13
CA ALA A 129 -31.13 6.42 29.22
C ALA A 129 -31.27 7.91 29.52
N GLY A 130 -32.46 8.46 29.30
CA GLY A 130 -32.79 9.84 29.58
C GLY A 130 -32.63 10.14 31.07
N SER A 131 -31.65 10.98 31.42
CA SER A 131 -31.56 11.54 32.76
C SER A 131 -32.52 12.72 32.87
N LYS A 132 -33.51 12.55 33.76
CA LYS A 132 -34.56 13.50 34.08
C LYS A 132 -34.00 14.89 34.41
N ARG A 133 -34.65 15.89 33.82
CA ARG A 133 -34.66 17.29 34.23
C ARG A 133 -34.77 17.40 35.75
N ARG A 134 -33.86 18.16 36.38
CA ARG A 134 -34.09 18.77 37.68
C ARG A 134 -33.89 20.27 37.56
N HIS A 135 -35.01 20.99 37.65
CA HIS A 135 -35.06 22.42 37.87
C HIS A 135 -34.33 22.77 39.17
N ARG A 136 -33.37 23.71 39.11
CA ARG A 136 -33.15 24.67 40.18
C ARG A 136 -32.87 26.03 39.57
N ARG A 137 -33.78 26.96 39.84
CA ARG A 137 -33.60 28.41 39.66
C ARG A 137 -32.61 28.91 40.70
N ALA A 138 -31.73 29.82 40.31
CA ALA A 138 -31.25 30.89 41.17
C ALA A 138 -30.73 32.03 40.27
N ASP A 139 -31.38 33.18 40.44
CA ASP A 139 -31.13 34.48 39.82
C ASP A 139 -29.82 35.15 40.29
N GLY A 140 -29.22 36.00 39.44
CA GLY A 140 -28.33 37.09 39.86
C GLY A 140 -27.18 37.44 38.89
N PRO A 141 -26.80 38.72 38.67
CA PRO A 141 -26.61 39.25 37.30
C PRO A 141 -25.18 39.85 37.07
N PRO A 142 -24.94 40.79 36.12
CA PRO A 142 -23.98 40.59 35.01
C PRO A 142 -22.69 41.42 35.15
N GLY A 143 -21.62 41.01 34.46
CA GLY A 143 -20.35 41.73 34.46
C GLY A 143 -19.59 41.62 33.15
N THR A 144 -19.73 42.66 32.34
CA THR A 144 -18.68 43.36 31.57
C THR A 144 -17.92 42.65 30.43
N SER A 145 -17.56 43.49 29.46
CA SER A 145 -17.28 43.24 28.07
C SER A 145 -15.79 43.33 27.66
N ALA A 146 -15.45 42.53 26.63
CA ALA A 146 -14.52 42.83 25.51
C ALA A 146 -12.98 42.74 25.76
N PRO A 147 -12.12 42.86 24.70
CA PRO A 147 -11.91 41.87 23.63
C PRO A 147 -10.40 41.63 23.26
N ARG A 148 -10.17 40.83 22.19
CA ARG A 148 -9.00 40.78 21.27
C ARG A 148 -7.70 40.06 21.69
N THR A 149 -7.31 39.07 20.88
CA THR A 149 -6.18 39.00 19.91
C THR A 149 -5.92 37.50 19.64
N GLY A 150 -5.73 36.98 18.42
CA GLY A 150 -5.01 37.51 17.27
C GLY A 150 -3.57 36.98 17.27
N ALA A 151 -3.36 35.66 17.13
CA ALA A 151 -2.03 35.08 16.96
C ALA A 151 -2.00 34.17 15.73
N ALA A 152 -1.35 34.67 14.68
CA ALA A 152 -1.05 33.94 13.47
C ALA A 152 -0.01 32.85 13.75
N ALA A 153 -0.22 31.66 13.20
CA ALA A 153 0.78 30.59 13.20
C ALA A 153 1.92 30.92 12.21
N PRO A 154 3.18 30.62 12.54
CA PRO A 154 4.30 30.79 11.62
C PRO A 154 4.25 29.74 10.51
N ALA A 155 4.68 30.15 9.31
CA ALA A 155 4.80 29.29 8.13
C ALA A 155 5.82 28.14 8.34
N PRO A 156 5.63 26.96 7.73
CA PRO A 156 6.63 25.91 7.71
C PRO A 156 7.83 26.29 6.80
N PRO A 157 9.03 25.76 7.08
CA PRO A 157 10.24 26.02 6.29
C PRO A 157 10.14 25.37 4.90
N ARG A 158 10.80 25.99 3.93
CA ARG A 158 10.92 25.51 2.55
C ARG A 158 11.74 24.21 2.54
N GLU A 159 11.13 23.11 2.11
CA GLU A 159 11.86 21.89 1.75
C GLU A 159 12.65 22.13 0.45
N GLU A 160 13.97 21.97 0.54
CA GLU A 160 14.86 21.89 -0.60
C GLU A 160 14.49 20.66 -1.44
N GLY A 161 14.20 20.87 -2.72
CA GLY A 161 13.92 19.79 -3.66
C GLY A 161 15.17 18.89 -3.87
N PRO A 162 14.97 17.61 -4.22
CA PRO A 162 16.08 16.69 -4.46
C PRO A 162 16.94 17.14 -5.65
N PRO A 163 18.25 16.82 -5.65
CA PRO A 163 19.19 17.31 -6.64
C PRO A 163 18.88 16.73 -8.02
N GLN A 164 18.78 17.61 -9.02
CA GLN A 164 18.76 17.21 -10.42
C GLN A 164 20.13 16.64 -10.79
N GLN A 165 20.21 15.34 -11.03
CA GLN A 165 21.39 14.76 -11.66
C GLN A 165 21.36 15.07 -13.15
N ALA A 166 22.43 15.73 -13.59
CA ALA A 166 22.68 16.14 -14.95
C ALA A 166 22.74 14.94 -15.91
N SER A 167 22.00 15.05 -17.00
CA SER A 167 22.17 14.23 -18.20
C SER A 167 23.60 14.37 -18.70
N GLN A 168 24.35 13.27 -18.70
CA GLN A 168 25.55 13.14 -19.51
C GLN A 168 25.20 12.33 -20.75
N SER A 169 25.03 13.04 -21.85
CA SER A 169 25.16 12.48 -23.19
C SER A 169 26.64 12.19 -23.43
N ALA A 170 26.94 11.03 -23.99
CA ALA A 170 28.26 10.67 -24.50
C ALA A 170 28.10 9.86 -25.80
N PRO A 171 29.13 9.87 -26.67
CA PRO A 171 29.03 10.11 -28.11
C PRO A 171 28.64 8.91 -28.97
#